data_AF-A0A2X0R2F9-F1
#
_entry.id   AF-A0A2X0R2F9-F1
#
_cell.length_a   1.000
_cell.length_b   1.000
_cell.length_c   1.000
_cell.angle_alpha   90.00
_cell.angle_beta   90.00
_cell.angle_gamma   90.00
#
_symmetry.space_group_name_H-M   'P 1'
#
loop_
_entity.id
_entity.type
_entity.pdbx_description
1 polymer ?
#
loop_
_entity_poly.entity_id
_entity_poly.type
_entity_poly.pdbx_seq_one_letter_code
_entity_poly.pdbx_strand_id
1 'polypeptide(L)'
;MILRYIVNRKDVVLYGVSKGGAGGLFYAAKHNLNSVTVDPLISKNYSINYENDTYLFHKISKDLDLVPIINEKLEFLPAHNYVIGNHYVKETWDEILRLKGVQIFDIDDETVKIHRDISPNCVPEQLMLINRLLLNI
;
A
#
# COMPACT_ATOMS: atom_id res chain seq x y z
N MET A 1 -13.01 6.98 -16.10
CA MET A 1 -13.74 5.75 -16.44
C MET A 1 -12.76 4.71 -16.95
N ILE A 2 -12.86 3.45 -16.53
CA ILE A 2 -12.20 2.30 -17.18
C ILE A 2 -13.10 1.90 -18.36
N LEU A 3 -12.74 2.38 -19.55
CA LEU A 3 -13.63 2.47 -20.72
C LEU A 3 -14.24 1.14 -21.16
N ARG A 4 -13.49 0.05 -21.07
CA ARG A 4 -13.94 -1.28 -21.53
C ARG A 4 -15.13 -1.83 -20.73
N TYR A 5 -15.23 -1.46 -19.45
CA TYR A 5 -16.21 -2.02 -18.53
C TYR A 5 -17.17 -0.98 -17.93
N ILE A 6 -17.08 0.29 -18.37
CA ILE A 6 -17.95 1.39 -17.89
C ILE A 6 -17.90 1.53 -16.36
N VAL A 7 -16.70 1.36 -15.77
CA VAL A 7 -16.49 1.54 -14.32
C VAL A 7 -15.91 2.94 -14.07
N ASN A 8 -16.49 3.73 -13.15
CA ASN A 8 -15.90 5.02 -12.80
C ASN A 8 -14.62 4.80 -11.99
N ARG A 9 -13.63 5.70 -12.15
CA ARG A 9 -12.36 5.57 -11.42
C ARG A 9 -12.53 5.64 -9.90
N LYS A 10 -13.51 6.41 -9.43
CA LYS A 10 -13.87 6.50 -8.01
C LYS A 10 -14.44 5.19 -7.44
N ASP A 11 -15.01 4.35 -8.30
CA ASP A 11 -15.59 3.05 -7.94
C ASP A 11 -14.56 1.92 -8.09
N VAL A 12 -13.26 2.27 -8.17
CA VAL A 12 -12.14 1.34 -8.28
C VAL A 12 -11.23 1.52 -7.08
N VAL A 13 -11.02 0.43 -6.36
CA VAL A 13 -10.06 0.35 -5.26
C VAL A 13 -9.00 -0.68 -5.64
N LEU A 14 -7.74 -0.26 -5.67
CA LEU A 14 -6.62 -1.19 -5.78
C LEU A 14 -6.31 -1.75 -4.41
N TYR A 15 -6.35 -3.09 -4.30
CA TYR A 15 -6.03 -3.81 -3.08
C TYR A 15 -4.78 -4.67 -3.28
N GLY A 16 -3.95 -4.75 -2.26
CA GLY A 16 -2.79 -5.64 -2.26
C GLY A 16 -2.05 -5.69 -0.93
N VAL A 17 -1.33 -6.78 -0.74
CA VAL A 17 -0.51 -7.05 0.46
C VAL A 17 0.96 -7.17 0.04
N SER A 18 1.91 -6.74 0.88
CA SER A 18 3.35 -6.95 0.64
C SER A 18 3.80 -6.36 -0.71
N LYS A 19 4.44 -7.15 -1.58
CA LYS A 19 4.78 -6.79 -2.97
C LYS A 19 3.56 -6.35 -3.78
N GLY A 20 2.41 -7.02 -3.58
CA GLY A 20 1.14 -6.64 -4.18
C GLY A 20 0.62 -5.29 -3.65
N GLY A 21 0.86 -5.00 -2.37
CA GLY A 21 0.57 -3.71 -1.75
C GLY A 21 1.42 -2.59 -2.36
N ALA A 22 2.70 -2.83 -2.56
CA ALA A 22 3.59 -1.90 -3.24
C ALA A 22 3.12 -1.57 -4.66
N GLY A 23 2.76 -2.60 -5.44
CA GLY A 23 2.17 -2.42 -6.76
C GLY A 23 0.83 -1.67 -6.71
N GLY A 24 -0.06 -2.07 -5.79
CA GLY A 24 -1.36 -1.44 -5.59
C GLY A 24 -1.24 0.05 -5.30
N LEU A 25 -0.40 0.43 -4.34
CA LEU A 25 -0.18 1.82 -3.94
C LEU A 25 0.50 2.63 -5.06
N PHE A 26 1.55 2.07 -5.68
CA PHE A 26 2.25 2.74 -6.77
C PHE A 26 1.32 3.03 -7.96
N TYR A 27 0.53 2.04 -8.39
CA TYR A 27 -0.38 2.23 -9.51
C TYR A 27 -1.58 3.10 -9.12
N ALA A 28 -2.05 3.04 -7.87
CA ALA A 28 -3.10 3.92 -7.39
C ALA A 28 -2.66 5.38 -7.45
N ALA A 29 -1.47 5.69 -6.94
CA ALA A 29 -0.84 7.00 -7.03
C ALA A 29 -0.63 7.42 -8.49
N LYS A 30 -0.05 6.56 -9.33
CA LYS A 30 0.20 6.85 -10.76
C LYS A 30 -1.09 7.16 -11.54
N HIS A 31 -2.20 6.58 -11.14
CA HIS A 31 -3.44 6.58 -11.91
C HIS A 31 -4.60 7.32 -11.24
N ASN A 32 -4.37 7.98 -10.10
CA ASN A 32 -5.43 8.65 -9.34
C ASN A 32 -6.61 7.72 -9.09
N LEU A 33 -6.31 6.56 -8.48
CA LEU A 33 -7.29 5.56 -8.05
C LEU A 33 -7.22 5.42 -6.54
N ASN A 34 -8.32 4.99 -5.92
CA ASN A 34 -8.35 4.69 -4.51
C ASN A 34 -7.53 3.41 -4.22
N SER A 35 -7.00 3.28 -3.01
CA SER A 35 -6.32 2.04 -2.60
C SER A 35 -6.48 1.69 -1.12
N VAL A 36 -6.41 0.40 -0.85
CA VAL A 36 -6.20 -0.18 0.48
C VAL A 36 -5.06 -1.16 0.36
N THR A 37 -3.93 -0.87 0.99
CA THR A 37 -2.74 -1.69 0.90
C THR A 37 -2.27 -2.12 2.27
N VAL A 38 -1.81 -3.36 2.39
CA VAL A 38 -1.39 -3.94 3.66
C VAL A 38 0.10 -4.19 3.62
N ASP A 39 0.79 -3.56 4.56
CA ASP A 39 2.23 -3.59 4.78
C ASP A 39 3.04 -3.59 3.47
N PRO A 40 2.89 -2.55 2.63
CA PRO A 40 3.41 -2.55 1.28
C PRO A 40 4.95 -2.48 1.29
N LEU A 41 5.60 -3.39 0.55
CA LEU A 41 7.06 -3.37 0.38
C LEU A 41 7.49 -2.28 -0.60
N ILE A 42 7.60 -1.06 -0.13
CA ILE A 42 7.84 0.16 -0.93
C ILE A 42 9.32 0.53 -1.06
N SER A 43 10.22 -0.18 -0.40
CA SER A 43 11.66 -0.05 -0.60
C SER A 43 12.34 -1.42 -0.55
N LYS A 44 13.54 -1.49 -1.13
CA LYS A 44 14.35 -2.70 -1.18
C LYS A 44 14.79 -3.23 0.19
N ASN A 45 14.67 -2.45 1.27
CA ASN A 45 15.26 -2.79 2.57
C ASN A 45 14.76 -4.14 3.07
N TYR A 46 13.45 -4.37 3.02
CA TYR A 46 12.88 -5.67 3.37
C TYR A 46 13.38 -6.78 2.43
N SER A 47 13.29 -6.56 1.12
CA SER A 47 13.66 -7.55 0.11
C SER A 47 15.13 -7.94 0.12
N ILE A 48 16.05 -7.02 0.43
CA ILE A 48 17.48 -7.32 0.55
C ILE A 48 17.77 -8.08 1.85
N ASN A 49 17.20 -7.62 2.97
CA ASN A 49 17.56 -8.13 4.29
C ASN A 49 16.88 -9.46 4.63
N TYR A 50 15.72 -9.76 4.02
CA TYR A 50 14.88 -10.90 4.43
C TYR A 50 14.50 -11.86 3.29
N GLU A 51 14.44 -11.40 2.03
CA GLU A 51 13.98 -12.24 0.90
C GLU A 51 15.07 -12.58 -0.13
N ASN A 52 16.15 -11.80 -0.18
CA ASN A 52 17.15 -11.82 -1.26
C ASN A 52 16.54 -11.74 -2.68
N ASP A 53 15.44 -10.97 -2.83
CA ASP A 53 14.70 -10.81 -4.09
C ASP A 53 14.28 -9.36 -4.34
N THR A 54 15.00 -8.67 -5.21
CA THR A 54 14.73 -7.28 -5.61
C THR A 54 13.99 -7.15 -6.95
N TYR A 55 13.49 -8.24 -7.54
CA TYR A 55 12.95 -8.26 -8.90
C TYR A 55 11.83 -7.24 -9.14
N LEU A 56 10.90 -7.10 -8.18
CA LEU A 56 9.81 -6.13 -8.23
C LEU A 56 10.33 -4.71 -8.46
N PHE A 57 11.35 -4.33 -7.69
CA PHE A 57 11.89 -2.98 -7.71
C PHE A 57 12.62 -2.68 -9.01
N HIS A 58 13.42 -3.62 -9.54
CA HIS A 58 14.12 -3.43 -10.82
C HIS A 58 13.17 -3.17 -12.00
N LYS A 59 11.92 -3.64 -11.94
CA LYS A 59 10.91 -3.40 -12.97
C LYS A 59 10.24 -2.02 -12.84
N ILE A 60 10.19 -1.46 -11.63
CA ILE A 60 9.42 -0.25 -11.32
C ILE A 60 10.33 0.98 -11.19
N SER A 61 11.50 0.85 -10.54
CA SER A 61 12.45 1.93 -10.30
C SER A 61 13.90 1.42 -10.32
N LYS A 62 14.80 2.15 -10.97
CA LYS A 62 16.24 1.85 -10.94
C LYS A 62 16.85 2.06 -9.55
N ASP A 63 16.27 2.97 -8.77
CA ASP A 63 16.78 3.37 -7.45
C ASP A 63 16.31 2.44 -6.32
N LEU A 64 15.39 1.53 -6.64
CA LEU A 64 14.85 0.49 -5.76
C LEU A 64 14.13 1.01 -4.50
N ASP A 65 13.76 2.29 -4.51
CA ASP A 65 12.94 2.97 -3.51
C ASP A 65 11.76 3.64 -4.23
N LEU A 66 10.54 3.27 -3.86
CA LEU A 66 9.32 3.77 -4.49
C LEU A 66 8.74 4.98 -3.76
N VAL A 67 9.17 5.25 -2.52
CA VAL A 67 8.58 6.29 -1.67
C VAL A 67 8.61 7.68 -2.32
N PRO A 68 9.73 8.17 -2.90
CA PRO A 68 9.75 9.50 -3.51
C PRO A 68 8.74 9.63 -4.66
N ILE A 69 8.63 8.59 -5.50
CA ILE A 69 7.73 8.58 -6.65
C ILE A 69 6.27 8.51 -6.19
N ILE A 70 5.97 7.69 -5.17
CA ILE A 70 4.61 7.60 -4.61
C ILE A 70 4.20 8.96 -4.03
N ASN A 71 5.06 9.57 -3.20
CA ASN A 71 4.78 10.85 -2.55
C ASN A 71 4.53 11.98 -3.56
N GLU A 72 5.37 12.08 -4.59
CA GLU A 72 5.22 13.07 -5.68
C GLU A 72 3.87 12.93 -6.39
N LYS A 73 3.40 11.70 -6.60
CA LYS A 73 2.13 11.46 -7.30
C LYS A 73 0.91 11.67 -6.42
N LEU A 74 0.98 11.40 -5.12
CA LEU A 74 -0.16 11.54 -4.22
C LEU A 74 -0.47 13.01 -3.83
N GLU A 75 0.52 13.90 -3.87
CA GLU A 75 0.38 15.31 -3.44
C GLU A 75 -0.73 16.09 -4.18
N PHE A 76 -1.11 15.66 -5.39
CA PHE A 76 -2.00 16.42 -6.28
C PHE A 76 -3.32 15.71 -6.61
N LEU A 77 -3.69 14.66 -5.86
CA LEU A 77 -4.74 13.75 -6.27
C LEU A 77 -5.91 13.68 -5.27
N PRO A 78 -7.17 13.66 -5.76
CA PRO A 78 -8.35 13.50 -4.91
C PRO A 78 -8.58 12.07 -4.42
N ALA A 79 -7.82 11.07 -4.89
CA ALA A 79 -8.01 9.68 -4.50
C ALA A 79 -7.58 9.42 -3.04
N HIS A 80 -8.32 8.54 -2.37
CA HIS A 80 -8.05 8.14 -0.99
C HIS A 80 -7.23 6.85 -0.96
N ASN A 81 -6.12 6.87 -0.23
CA ASN A 81 -5.15 5.78 -0.17
C ASN A 81 -4.88 5.41 1.28
N TYR A 82 -5.28 4.20 1.67
CA TYR A 82 -5.03 3.66 3.00
C TYR A 82 -3.86 2.67 2.97
N VAL A 83 -3.00 2.78 3.97
CA VAL A 83 -1.90 1.84 4.22
C VAL A 83 -2.11 1.24 5.61
N ILE A 84 -2.46 -0.03 5.66
CA ILE A 84 -2.56 -0.78 6.91
C ILE A 84 -1.18 -1.32 7.25
N GLY A 85 -0.70 -1.08 8.46
CA GLY A 85 0.56 -1.59 8.96
C GLY A 85 0.49 -1.91 10.45
N ASN A 86 1.62 -2.28 11.03
CA ASN A 86 1.72 -2.50 12.46
C ASN A 86 3.04 -1.93 12.98
N HIS A 87 3.00 -1.03 13.96
CA HIS A 87 4.24 -0.44 14.49
C HIS A 87 5.15 -1.42 15.22
N TYR A 88 4.65 -2.61 15.59
CA TYR A 88 5.46 -3.69 16.16
C TYR A 88 6.30 -4.44 15.10
N VAL A 89 6.05 -4.23 13.81
CA VAL A 89 6.81 -4.82 12.69
C VAL A 89 7.77 -3.77 12.14
N LYS A 90 8.92 -3.61 12.80
CA LYS A 90 9.87 -2.53 12.52
C LYS A 90 10.51 -2.61 11.14
N GLU A 91 10.56 -3.80 10.55
CA GLU A 91 11.20 -4.05 9.26
C GLU A 91 10.56 -3.28 8.10
N THR A 92 9.28 -2.91 8.24
CA THR A 92 8.49 -2.21 7.22
C THR A 92 7.87 -0.92 7.74
N TRP A 93 7.64 -0.81 9.06
CA TRP A 93 6.95 0.34 9.65
C TRP A 93 7.65 1.68 9.37
N ASP A 94 8.96 1.75 9.58
CA ASP A 94 9.71 3.00 9.37
C ASP A 94 9.66 3.44 7.90
N GLU A 95 9.56 2.50 6.97
CA GLU A 95 9.39 2.78 5.55
C GLU A 95 8.00 3.35 5.24
N ILE A 96 6.95 2.76 5.84
CA ILE A 96 5.56 3.23 5.72
C ILE A 96 5.42 4.67 6.23
N LEU A 97 6.08 5.01 7.33
CA LEU A 97 6.05 6.37 7.90
C LEU A 97 6.65 7.44 6.97
N ARG A 98 7.44 7.04 5.97
CA ARG A 98 7.99 7.97 4.96
C ARG A 98 6.94 8.39 3.91
N LEU A 99 5.82 7.68 3.82
CA LEU A 99 4.74 7.99 2.87
C LEU A 99 4.01 9.28 3.28
N LYS A 100 3.63 10.05 2.26
CA LYS A 100 2.83 11.27 2.38
C LYS A 100 1.60 11.16 1.49
N GLY A 101 0.50 11.80 1.90
CA GLY A 101 -0.77 11.74 1.15
C GLY A 101 -1.49 10.39 1.24
N VAL A 102 -1.09 9.54 2.19
CA VAL A 102 -1.79 8.32 2.57
C VAL A 102 -2.37 8.44 3.98
N GLN A 103 -3.39 7.66 4.27
CA GLN A 103 -3.88 7.45 5.64
C GLN A 103 -3.29 6.15 6.17
N ILE A 104 -2.42 6.25 7.17
CA ILE A 104 -1.82 5.09 7.82
C ILE A 104 -2.80 4.57 8.87
N PHE A 105 -3.15 3.29 8.78
CA PHE A 105 -3.96 2.56 9.75
C PHE A 105 -3.04 1.60 10.49
N ASP A 106 -2.67 1.95 11.72
CA ASP A 106 -1.92 1.07 12.61
C ASP A 106 -2.88 0.08 13.26
N ILE A 107 -2.62 -1.22 13.12
CA ILE A 107 -3.43 -2.24 13.78
C ILE A 107 -3.12 -2.36 15.28
N ASP A 108 -1.98 -1.82 15.73
CA ASP A 108 -1.57 -1.77 17.15
C ASP A 108 -1.77 -3.12 17.86
N ASP A 109 -1.25 -4.19 17.24
CA ASP A 109 -1.34 -5.55 17.78
C ASP A 109 0.04 -6.06 18.12
N GLU A 110 0.33 -6.15 19.41
CA GLU A 110 1.63 -6.62 19.89
C GLU A 110 1.86 -8.11 19.64
N THR A 111 0.84 -8.90 19.32
CA THR A 111 1.00 -10.32 19.00
C THR A 111 1.50 -10.54 17.57
N VAL A 112 1.35 -9.54 16.71
CA VAL A 112 1.80 -9.56 15.30
C VAL A 112 3.18 -8.91 15.21
N LYS A 113 4.23 -9.73 15.08
CA LYS A 113 5.64 -9.27 15.12
C LYS A 113 6.39 -9.36 13.81
N ILE A 114 5.81 -9.97 12.77
CA ILE A 114 6.48 -10.17 11.49
C ILE A 114 5.58 -9.78 10.32
N HIS A 115 6.20 -9.27 9.24
CA HIS A 115 5.55 -8.84 7.99
C HIS A 115 4.43 -9.78 7.51
N ARG A 116 4.73 -11.08 7.43
CA ARG A 116 3.82 -12.12 6.92
C ARG A 116 2.55 -12.30 7.74
N ASP A 117 2.55 -11.84 8.99
CA ASP A 117 1.43 -12.03 9.92
C ASP A 117 0.49 -10.81 9.95
N ILE A 118 0.87 -9.66 9.37
CA ILE A 118 0.01 -8.47 9.41
C ILE A 118 -1.32 -8.72 8.68
N SER A 119 -1.28 -9.17 7.42
CA SER A 119 -2.50 -9.31 6.61
C SER A 119 -3.51 -10.33 7.16
N PRO A 120 -3.11 -11.54 7.58
CA PRO A 120 -4.06 -12.47 8.20
C PRO A 120 -4.75 -11.92 9.46
N ASN A 121 -4.06 -11.04 10.21
CA ASN A 121 -4.55 -10.49 11.47
C ASN A 121 -5.28 -9.13 11.33
N CYS A 122 -5.46 -8.62 10.11
CA CYS A 122 -6.20 -7.37 9.88
C CYS A 122 -7.23 -7.44 8.73
N VAL A 123 -7.77 -8.64 8.48
CA VAL A 123 -8.81 -8.85 7.46
C VAL A 123 -10.07 -8.00 7.72
N PRO A 124 -10.58 -7.85 8.96
CA PRO A 124 -11.71 -6.96 9.22
C PRO A 124 -11.46 -5.52 8.78
N GLU A 125 -10.28 -4.98 9.09
CA GLU A 125 -9.84 -3.61 8.74
C GLU A 125 -9.71 -3.46 7.23
N GLN A 126 -9.12 -4.45 6.55
CA GLN A 126 -9.02 -4.48 5.09
C GLN A 126 -10.41 -4.36 4.45
N LEU A 127 -11.36 -5.20 4.87
CA LEU A 127 -12.72 -5.21 4.32
C LEU A 127 -13.47 -3.92 4.66
N MET A 128 -13.32 -3.41 5.88
CA MET A 128 -13.90 -2.14 6.30
C MET A 128 -13.44 -1.00 5.40
N LEU A 129 -12.13 -0.85 5.18
CA LEU A 129 -11.57 0.24 4.37
C LEU A 129 -11.92 0.11 2.89
N ILE A 130 -11.93 -1.10 2.34
CA ILE A 130 -12.36 -1.34 0.95
C ILE A 130 -13.82 -0.94 0.78
N ASN A 131 -14.70 -1.39 1.68
CA ASN A 131 -16.12 -1.07 1.64
C ASN A 131 -16.36 0.43 1.85
N ARG A 132 -15.61 1.07 2.74
CA ARG A 132 -15.63 2.52 2.94
C ARG A 132 -15.40 3.29 1.65
N LEU A 133 -14.37 2.91 0.88
CA LEU A 133 -14.04 3.56 -0.39
C LEU A 133 -15.06 3.27 -1.49
N LEU A 134 -15.62 2.06 -1.55
CA LEU A 134 -16.60 1.67 -2.57
C LEU A 134 -18.02 2.19 -2.30
N LEU A 135 -18.40 2.32 -1.03
CA LEU A 135 -19.74 2.74 -0.60
C LEU A 135 -19.80 4.21 -0.17
N ASN A 136 -18.65 4.87 -0.04
CA ASN A 136 -18.52 6.26 0.38
C ASN A 136 -19.15 6.53 1.77
N ILE A 137 -18.80 5.69 2.75
CA ILE A 137 -19.27 5.73 4.15
C ILE A 137 -18.20 6.16 5.16
#